data_AF-A0AAV7X3K7-F1
#
_entry.id   AF-A0AAV7X3K7-F1
#
_cell.length_a   1.000
_cell.length_b   1.000
_cell.length_c   1.000
_cell.angle_alpha   90.00
_cell.angle_beta   90.00
_cell.angle_gamma   90.00
#
_symmetry.space_group_name_H-M   'P 1'
#
loop_
_entity.id
_entity.type
_entity.pdbx_description
1 polymer ?
#
loop_
_entity_poly.entity_id
_entity_poly.type
_entity_poly.pdbx_seq_one_letter_code
_entity_poly.pdbx_strand_id
1 'polypeptide(L)'
;MPFMKAKERARREKVGKASVQRHAKNRVLKASREQADYIPVSVGHRVVDLAMLTSNLWCTNCDAALSLKFLEEEKQYGLASEFSVRCPTCLDLKKFFTSKTVPCPSGDGRSLYSVNCKAALGCLDSDVPQSPSPAAPVAKSTSRTSSTPRPSRVRRPTSTPRPSVSPNLLALIDRTSQPNIVPTTSRLPLRGPSAHVSAAL
;
A
#
# COMPACT_ATOMS: atom_id res chain seq x y z
N MET A 1 59.63 -51.43 -16.04
CA MET A 1 59.35 -50.07 -15.51
C MET A 1 57.83 -49.83 -15.33
N PRO A 2 57.18 -50.21 -14.21
CA PRO A 2 55.74 -49.99 -14.00
C PRO A 2 55.39 -48.99 -12.87
N PHE A 3 56.29 -48.08 -12.48
CA PHE A 3 56.10 -47.21 -11.29
C PHE A 3 55.29 -45.92 -11.51
N MET A 4 54.92 -45.57 -12.74
CA MET A 4 54.22 -44.30 -13.03
C MET A 4 52.69 -44.35 -12.83
N LYS A 5 52.08 -45.52 -12.62
CA LYS A 5 50.60 -45.65 -12.67
C LYS A 5 49.87 -45.27 -11.37
N ALA A 6 50.49 -45.41 -10.21
CA ALA A 6 49.81 -45.18 -8.92
C ALA A 6 49.63 -43.68 -8.61
N LYS A 7 50.65 -42.86 -8.87
CA LYS A 7 50.64 -41.41 -8.59
C LYS A 7 49.61 -40.66 -9.45
N GLU A 8 49.48 -41.08 -10.71
CA GLU A 8 48.51 -40.50 -11.67
C GLU A 8 47.06 -40.81 -11.26
N ARG A 9 46.79 -42.03 -10.78
CA ARG A 9 45.46 -42.44 -10.31
C ARG A 9 45.01 -41.63 -9.09
N ALA A 10 45.91 -41.44 -8.11
CA ALA A 10 45.63 -40.62 -6.93
C ALA A 10 45.37 -39.14 -7.29
N ARG A 11 46.04 -38.61 -8.33
CA ARG A 11 45.82 -37.24 -8.80
C ARG A 11 44.42 -37.07 -9.42
N ARG A 12 43.99 -38.03 -10.24
CA ARG A 12 42.65 -38.00 -10.87
C ARG A 12 41.51 -38.10 -9.86
N GLU A 13 41.68 -38.92 -8.82
CA GLU A 13 40.67 -39.06 -7.77
C GLU A 13 40.48 -37.78 -6.94
N LYS A 14 41.59 -37.07 -6.63
CA LYS A 14 41.54 -35.76 -5.96
C LYS A 14 40.86 -34.69 -6.82
N VAL A 15 41.14 -34.67 -8.12
CA VAL A 15 40.51 -33.72 -9.06
C VAL A 15 39.00 -34.00 -9.20
N GLY A 16 38.59 -35.28 -9.27
CA GLY A 16 37.19 -35.66 -9.33
C GLY A 16 36.40 -35.22 -8.09
N LYS A 17 36.93 -35.48 -6.89
CA LYS A 17 36.31 -35.10 -5.61
C LYS A 17 36.15 -33.57 -5.48
N ALA A 18 37.14 -32.79 -5.90
CA ALA A 18 37.07 -31.33 -5.88
C ALA A 18 36.01 -30.76 -6.86
N SER A 19 35.83 -31.39 -8.04
CA SER A 19 34.84 -30.96 -9.03
C SER A 19 33.40 -31.17 -8.54
N VAL A 20 33.11 -32.35 -7.99
CA VAL A 20 31.79 -32.68 -7.42
C VAL A 20 31.43 -31.72 -6.28
N GLN A 21 32.39 -31.39 -5.42
CA GLN A 21 32.17 -30.50 -4.29
C GLN A 21 31.89 -29.05 -4.73
N ARG A 22 32.51 -28.56 -5.82
CA ARG A 22 32.21 -27.25 -6.41
C ARG A 22 30.80 -27.19 -7.00
N HIS A 23 30.38 -28.23 -7.72
CA HIS A 23 29.03 -28.28 -8.30
C HIS A 23 27.93 -28.32 -7.23
N ALA A 24 28.14 -29.09 -6.14
CA ALA A 24 27.21 -29.11 -5.02
C ALA A 24 27.10 -27.73 -4.35
N LYS A 25 28.23 -27.07 -4.07
CA LYS A 25 28.26 -25.75 -3.44
C LYS A 25 27.61 -24.66 -4.31
N ASN A 26 27.81 -24.70 -5.63
CA ASN A 26 27.15 -23.79 -6.58
C ASN A 26 25.63 -24.03 -6.70
N ARG A 27 25.15 -25.29 -6.62
CA ARG A 27 23.69 -25.55 -6.61
C ARG A 27 23.02 -24.98 -5.36
N VAL A 28 23.64 -25.12 -4.19
CA VAL A 28 23.11 -24.57 -2.93
C VAL A 28 23.07 -23.04 -2.97
N LEU A 29 24.14 -22.38 -3.45
CA LEU A 29 24.17 -20.91 -3.58
C LEU A 29 23.16 -20.37 -4.60
N LYS A 30 22.88 -21.12 -5.67
CA LYS A 30 21.89 -20.73 -6.68
C LYS A 30 20.47 -20.84 -6.14
N ALA A 31 20.17 -21.91 -5.39
CA ALA A 31 18.88 -22.11 -4.73
C ALA A 31 18.61 -21.07 -3.62
N SER A 32 19.63 -20.69 -2.84
CA SER A 32 19.45 -19.66 -1.79
C SER A 32 19.22 -18.26 -2.36
N ARG A 33 19.61 -18.01 -3.62
CA ARG A 33 19.47 -16.70 -4.26
C ARG A 33 18.09 -16.52 -4.91
N GLU A 34 17.44 -17.60 -5.31
CA GLU A 34 16.08 -17.57 -5.87
C GLU A 34 14.99 -17.45 -4.80
N GLN A 35 15.32 -17.70 -3.52
CA GLN A 35 14.34 -17.74 -2.43
C GLN A 35 14.35 -16.52 -1.50
N ALA A 36 15.19 -15.51 -1.77
CA ALA A 36 15.37 -14.34 -0.91
C ALA A 36 14.45 -13.13 -1.25
N ASP A 37 13.73 -13.13 -2.37
CA ASP A 37 13.00 -11.94 -2.84
C ASP A 37 11.47 -12.09 -2.88
N TYR A 38 10.90 -13.01 -2.10
CA TYR A 38 9.44 -13.05 -1.93
C TYR A 38 9.04 -12.23 -0.70
N ILE A 39 9.00 -10.90 -0.86
CA ILE A 39 8.19 -10.06 0.02
C ILE A 39 6.76 -10.58 -0.14
N PRO A 40 6.07 -10.99 0.94
CA PRO A 40 4.71 -11.45 0.83
C PRO A 40 3.88 -10.32 0.23
N VAL A 41 3.54 -10.47 -1.05
CA VAL A 41 2.53 -9.67 -1.75
C VAL A 41 1.38 -9.57 -0.78
N SER A 42 1.07 -8.35 -0.34
CA SER A 42 0.01 -8.09 0.63
C SER A 42 -1.28 -8.74 0.14
N VAL A 43 -1.62 -9.87 0.75
CA VAL A 43 -2.81 -10.62 0.37
C VAL A 43 -4.01 -9.83 0.90
N GLY A 44 -4.75 -9.18 0.01
CA GLY A 44 -5.95 -8.46 0.38
C GLY A 44 -6.58 -7.66 -0.75
N HIS A 45 -7.80 -7.21 -0.50
CA HIS A 45 -8.49 -6.26 -1.37
C HIS A 45 -8.18 -4.84 -0.91
N ARG A 46 -7.82 -3.97 -1.84
CA ARG A 46 -7.53 -2.55 -1.58
C ARG A 46 -8.51 -1.68 -2.35
N VAL A 47 -9.00 -0.63 -1.69
CA VAL A 47 -9.81 0.40 -2.33
C VAL A 47 -8.84 1.41 -2.93
N VAL A 48 -8.92 1.60 -4.24
CA VAL A 48 -8.00 2.47 -4.96
C VAL A 48 -8.77 3.45 -5.83
N ASP A 49 -8.41 4.73 -5.76
CA ASP A 49 -8.81 5.74 -6.74
C ASP A 49 -8.02 5.51 -8.03
N LEU A 50 -8.69 4.94 -9.05
CA LEU A 50 -8.08 4.60 -10.33
C LEU A 50 -7.47 5.81 -11.05
N ALA A 51 -8.08 6.99 -10.93
CA ALA A 51 -7.57 8.20 -11.58
C ALA A 51 -6.24 8.64 -10.95
N MET A 52 -6.15 8.59 -9.62
CA MET A 52 -4.90 8.82 -8.92
C MET A 52 -3.85 7.76 -9.22
N LEU A 53 -4.23 6.48 -9.23
CA LEU A 53 -3.29 5.39 -9.46
C LEU A 53 -2.67 5.49 -10.85
N THR A 54 -3.49 5.66 -11.89
CA THR A 54 -3.02 5.77 -13.28
C THR A 54 -2.10 6.97 -13.50
N SER A 55 -2.38 8.11 -12.84
CA SER A 55 -1.51 9.29 -12.90
C SER A 55 -0.18 9.08 -12.20
N ASN A 56 -0.15 8.23 -11.17
CA ASN A 56 1.04 8.01 -10.35
C ASN A 56 1.93 6.84 -10.83
N LEU A 57 1.42 5.93 -11.66
CA LEU A 57 2.14 4.78 -12.22
C LEU A 57 3.09 5.13 -13.39
N TRP A 58 3.66 6.33 -13.37
CA TRP A 58 4.68 6.80 -14.32
C TRP A 58 5.91 7.28 -13.57
N CYS A 59 7.11 6.87 -13.98
CA CYS A 59 8.34 7.37 -13.37
C CYS A 59 8.56 8.84 -13.73
N THR A 60 8.88 9.69 -12.76
CA THR A 60 9.14 11.13 -13.00
C THR A 60 10.54 11.41 -13.56
N ASN A 61 11.45 10.44 -13.52
CA ASN A 61 12.83 10.61 -13.97
C ASN A 61 13.04 10.12 -15.42
N CYS A 62 12.40 9.01 -15.80
CA CYS A 62 12.58 8.39 -17.12
C CYS A 62 11.28 8.18 -17.91
N ASP A 63 10.13 8.65 -17.41
CA ASP A 63 8.81 8.50 -18.02
C ASP A 63 8.39 7.06 -18.37
N ALA A 64 9.08 6.05 -17.80
CA ALA A 64 8.70 4.66 -17.95
C ALA A 64 7.47 4.33 -17.07
N ALA A 65 6.58 3.48 -17.59
CA ALA A 65 5.45 2.96 -16.83
C ALA A 65 5.94 2.13 -15.63
N LEU A 66 5.41 2.41 -14.45
CA LEU A 66 5.68 1.67 -13.22
C LEU A 66 4.75 0.47 -13.14
N SER A 67 5.30 -0.66 -12.72
CA SER A 67 4.54 -1.89 -12.51
C SER A 67 4.48 -2.21 -11.02
N LEU A 68 3.28 -2.50 -10.52
CA LEU A 68 3.06 -2.99 -9.15
C LEU A 68 3.77 -4.33 -8.87
N LYS A 69 4.29 -5.01 -9.89
CA LYS A 69 5.16 -6.19 -9.72
C LYS A 69 6.49 -5.87 -9.02
N PHE A 70 6.95 -4.61 -9.08
CA PHE A 70 8.18 -4.14 -8.43
C PHE A 70 7.89 -3.33 -7.17
N LEU A 71 6.84 -3.71 -6.44
CA LEU A 71 6.49 -3.13 -5.15
C LEU A 71 7.49 -3.58 -4.08
N GLU A 72 8.09 -2.63 -3.37
CA GLU A 72 9.01 -2.93 -2.28
C GLU A 72 8.35 -2.84 -0.91
N GLU A 73 7.51 -1.82 -0.71
CA GLU A 73 6.87 -1.57 0.58
C GLU A 73 5.43 -1.09 0.36
N GLU A 74 4.53 -1.60 1.19
CA GLU A 74 3.19 -1.05 1.37
C GLU A 74 3.03 -0.63 2.84
N LYS A 75 2.64 0.63 3.05
CA LYS A 75 2.19 1.13 4.36
C LYS A 75 0.68 1.30 4.34
N GLN A 76 0.00 0.54 5.18
CA GLN A 76 -1.46 0.57 5.26
C GLN A 76 -1.94 1.60 6.29
N TYR A 77 -2.90 2.44 5.87
CA TYR A 77 -3.55 3.47 6.65
C TYR A 77 -5.08 3.28 6.60
N GLY A 78 -5.58 2.21 7.21
CA GLY A 78 -7.00 1.84 7.12
C GLY A 78 -7.35 1.24 5.76
N LEU A 79 -8.25 1.89 5.01
CA LEU A 79 -8.62 1.50 3.65
C LEU A 79 -7.70 2.10 2.57
N ALA A 80 -6.89 3.09 2.94
CA ALA A 80 -5.86 3.66 2.08
C ALA A 80 -4.50 2.98 2.31
N SER A 81 -3.66 2.99 1.28
CA SER A 81 -2.29 2.51 1.34
C SER A 81 -1.35 3.51 0.68
N GLU A 82 -0.11 3.57 1.17
CA GLU A 82 1.04 4.20 0.52
C GLU A 82 1.92 3.08 -0.04
N PHE A 83 2.21 3.14 -1.34
CA PHE A 83 3.05 2.18 -2.04
C PHE A 83 4.40 2.80 -2.40
N SER A 84 5.47 2.04 -2.17
CA SER A 84 6.83 2.32 -2.63
C SER A 84 7.18 1.35 -3.76
N VAL A 85 7.24 1.84 -4.99
CA VAL A 85 7.52 1.02 -6.20
C VAL A 85 8.85 1.44 -6.81
N ARG A 86 9.72 0.48 -7.08
CA ARG A 86 10.98 0.72 -7.80
C ARG A 86 10.73 0.77 -9.30
N CYS A 87 11.26 1.78 -9.97
CA CYS A 87 11.26 1.84 -11.43
C CYS A 87 12.19 0.75 -12.01
N PRO A 88 11.73 -0.09 -12.96
CA PRO A 88 12.58 -1.11 -13.56
C PRO A 88 13.68 -0.53 -14.47
N THR A 89 13.53 0.70 -14.95
CA THR A 89 14.46 1.34 -15.90
C THR A 89 15.55 2.14 -15.19
N CYS A 90 15.18 3.11 -14.35
CA CYS A 90 16.15 3.99 -13.66
C CYS A 90 16.44 3.59 -12.21
N LEU A 91 15.74 2.58 -11.67
CA LEU A 91 15.86 2.10 -10.29
C LEU A 91 15.44 3.10 -9.20
N ASP A 92 14.88 4.25 -9.57
CA ASP A 92 14.33 5.21 -8.59
C ASP A 92 13.12 4.64 -7.88
N LEU A 93 13.05 4.90 -6.58
CA LEU A 93 11.93 4.50 -5.73
C LEU A 93 10.88 5.61 -5.70
N LYS A 94 9.70 5.31 -6.25
CA LYS A 94 8.58 6.24 -6.28
C LYS A 94 7.53 5.86 -5.25
N LYS A 95 7.03 6.87 -4.54
CA LYS A 95 5.92 6.74 -3.59
C LYS A 95 4.64 7.26 -4.18
N PHE A 96 3.54 6.54 -3.96
CA PHE A 96 2.20 7.04 -4.30
C PHE A 96 1.13 6.46 -3.38
N PHE A 97 0.01 7.19 -3.31
CA PHE A 97 -1.11 6.87 -2.42
C PHE A 97 -2.29 6.29 -3.22
N THR A 98 -3.09 5.44 -2.59
CA THR A 98 -4.30 4.89 -3.21
C THR A 98 -5.50 5.83 -3.16
N SER A 99 -5.46 6.89 -2.34
CA SER A 99 -6.58 7.79 -2.12
C SER A 99 -6.11 9.22 -1.85
N LYS A 100 -6.97 10.19 -2.17
CA LYS A 100 -6.74 11.62 -1.87
C LYS A 100 -6.67 11.83 -0.37
N THR A 101 -5.75 12.69 0.05
CA THR A 101 -5.66 13.18 1.42
C THR A 101 -6.50 14.46 1.57
N VAL A 102 -7.14 14.60 2.72
CA VAL A 102 -7.88 15.78 3.15
C VAL A 102 -7.27 16.29 4.45
N PRO A 103 -7.08 17.61 4.59
CA PRO A 103 -6.55 18.18 5.83
C PRO A 103 -7.51 17.91 7.00
N CYS A 104 -6.95 17.58 8.15
CA CYS A 104 -7.74 17.36 9.36
C CYS A 104 -8.34 18.70 9.82
N PRO A 105 -9.66 18.78 10.08
CA PRO A 105 -10.31 20.01 10.52
C PRO A 105 -9.83 20.50 11.90
N SER A 106 -9.21 19.63 12.70
CA SER A 106 -8.66 20.00 14.01
C SER A 106 -7.48 20.97 13.95
N GLY A 107 -6.89 21.19 12.77
CA GLY A 107 -5.75 22.12 12.60
C GLY A 107 -4.39 21.57 13.02
N ASP A 108 -4.32 20.32 13.52
CA ASP A 108 -3.07 19.68 13.99
C ASP A 108 -2.04 19.37 12.87
N GLY A 109 -2.25 19.85 11.64
CA GLY A 109 -1.42 19.54 10.47
C GLY A 109 -1.51 18.10 9.97
N ARG A 110 -2.26 17.23 10.65
CA ARG A 110 -2.50 15.84 10.22
C ARG A 110 -3.40 15.81 8.98
N SER A 111 -3.17 14.87 8.08
CA SER A 111 -4.06 14.59 6.96
C SER A 111 -4.79 13.26 7.17
N LEU A 112 -6.01 13.17 6.65
CA LEU A 112 -6.85 11.99 6.65
C LEU A 112 -7.04 11.52 5.21
N TYR A 113 -7.22 10.23 4.99
CA TYR A 113 -7.55 9.72 3.66
C TYR A 113 -9.04 9.83 3.41
N SER A 114 -9.43 10.42 2.27
CA SER A 114 -10.83 10.64 1.90
C SER A 114 -11.66 9.36 1.89
N VAL A 115 -11.07 8.22 1.49
CA VAL A 115 -11.72 6.91 1.53
C VAL A 115 -12.09 6.49 2.95
N ASN A 116 -11.21 6.74 3.94
CA ASN A 116 -11.49 6.42 5.34
C ASN A 116 -12.62 7.31 5.88
N CYS A 117 -12.61 8.60 5.53
CA CYS A 117 -13.68 9.52 5.92
C CYS A 117 -15.04 9.10 5.35
N LYS A 118 -15.09 8.75 4.06
CA LYS A 118 -16.32 8.29 3.39
C LYS A 118 -16.84 6.99 3.99
N ALA A 119 -15.95 6.03 4.26
CA ALA A 119 -16.33 4.78 4.91
C ALA A 119 -16.89 5.03 6.32
N ALA A 120 -16.22 5.87 7.12
CA ALA A 120 -16.67 6.21 8.47
C ALA A 120 -18.04 6.90 8.47
N LEU A 121 -18.28 7.85 7.54
CA LEU A 121 -19.57 8.50 7.39
C LEU A 121 -20.66 7.54 6.93
N GLY A 122 -20.36 6.68 5.95
CA GLY A 122 -21.27 5.62 5.54
C GLY A 122 -21.72 4.76 6.72
N CYS A 123 -20.80 4.36 7.60
CA CYS A 123 -21.13 3.62 8.81
C CYS A 123 -22.04 4.39 9.78
N LEU A 124 -21.94 5.73 9.84
CA LEU A 124 -22.82 6.57 10.67
C LEU A 124 -24.21 6.72 10.07
N ASP A 125 -24.30 6.82 8.74
CA ASP A 125 -25.54 7.04 8.01
C ASP A 125 -26.35 5.76 7.80
N SER A 126 -25.71 4.59 7.87
CA SER A 126 -26.35 3.30 7.55
C SER A 126 -27.45 2.86 8.53
N ASP A 127 -27.80 3.65 9.56
CA ASP A 127 -28.67 3.25 10.68
C ASP A 127 -28.37 1.84 11.22
N VAL A 128 -27.12 1.38 11.06
CA VAL A 128 -26.71 0.06 11.52
C VAL A 128 -26.73 0.13 13.03
N PRO A 129 -27.57 -0.69 13.70
CA PRO A 129 -27.57 -0.75 15.16
C PRO A 129 -26.14 -1.08 15.57
N GLN A 130 -25.49 -0.17 16.29
CA GLN A 130 -24.19 -0.47 16.87
C GLN A 130 -24.40 -1.71 17.74
N SER A 131 -23.85 -2.85 17.32
CA SER A 131 -23.80 -4.03 18.17
C SER A 131 -23.19 -3.56 19.49
N PRO A 132 -23.80 -3.87 20.65
CA PRO A 132 -23.35 -3.37 21.92
C PRO A 132 -21.85 -3.65 22.04
N SER A 133 -21.06 -2.59 22.18
CA SER A 133 -19.63 -2.67 22.45
C SER A 133 -19.41 -3.77 23.50
N PRO A 134 -18.51 -4.74 23.27
CA PRO A 134 -18.28 -5.80 24.24
C PRO A 134 -17.97 -5.13 25.57
N ALA A 135 -18.89 -5.29 26.52
CA ALA A 135 -18.80 -4.67 27.83
C ALA A 135 -17.39 -4.98 28.36
N ALA A 136 -16.62 -3.92 28.64
CA ALA A 136 -15.31 -4.06 29.24
C ALA A 136 -15.41 -5.07 30.39
N PRO A 137 -14.51 -6.06 30.48
CA PRO A 137 -14.60 -7.06 31.52
C PRO A 137 -14.59 -6.35 32.87
N VAL A 138 -15.74 -6.39 33.55
CA VAL A 138 -15.87 -5.92 34.92
C VAL A 138 -14.96 -6.81 35.73
N ALA A 139 -13.78 -6.29 36.07
CA ALA A 139 -12.86 -6.93 37.00
C ALA A 139 -13.61 -7.14 38.32
N LYS A 140 -14.04 -8.38 38.58
CA LYS A 140 -14.50 -8.80 39.90
C LYS A 140 -13.29 -8.78 40.82
N SER A 141 -13.10 -7.65 41.50
CA SER A 141 -12.24 -7.55 42.68
C SER A 141 -12.84 -8.42 43.79
N THR A 142 -12.29 -9.62 43.97
CA THR A 142 -12.47 -10.41 45.18
C THR A 142 -11.57 -9.83 46.27
N SER A 143 -12.11 -8.95 47.11
CA SER A 143 -11.52 -8.61 48.39
C SER A 143 -12.44 -9.07 49.53
N ARG A 144 -11.91 -10.02 50.31
CA ARG A 144 -12.45 -10.55 51.57
C ARG A 144 -12.68 -9.42 52.59
N THR A 145 -13.89 -9.44 53.17
CA THR A 145 -14.27 -9.09 54.56
C THR A 145 -13.28 -8.28 55.41
N SER A 146 -13.64 -7.03 55.68
CA SER A 146 -13.68 -6.49 57.05
C SER A 146 -14.69 -5.34 57.13
N SER A 147 -15.40 -5.32 58.24
CA SER A 147 -16.60 -4.54 58.55
C SER A 147 -16.33 -3.06 58.79
N THR A 148 -17.14 -2.17 58.19
CA THR A 148 -17.45 -0.83 58.75
C THR A 148 -18.68 -0.22 58.05
N PRO A 149 -19.52 0.59 58.74
CA PRO A 149 -20.82 0.98 58.23
C PRO A 149 -20.79 2.23 57.35
N ARG A 150 -21.66 2.17 56.35
CA ARG A 150 -22.31 3.18 55.50
C ARG A 150 -22.12 4.66 55.90
N PRO A 151 -21.93 5.54 54.89
CA PRO A 151 -22.97 6.54 54.63
C PRO A 151 -23.37 6.68 53.15
N SER A 152 -24.66 7.00 52.98
CA SER A 152 -25.26 7.93 52.00
C SER A 152 -24.87 7.85 50.51
N ARG A 153 -25.69 7.05 49.82
CA ARG A 153 -26.23 7.24 48.45
C ARG A 153 -26.08 8.66 47.87
N VAL A 154 -25.16 8.84 46.93
CA VAL A 154 -25.17 9.96 45.97
C VAL A 154 -25.72 9.44 44.64
N ARG A 155 -26.81 10.06 44.18
CA ARG A 155 -27.46 9.79 42.89
C ARG A 155 -26.50 10.18 41.75
N ARG A 156 -26.24 9.26 40.82
CA ARG A 156 -25.62 9.57 39.52
C ARG A 156 -26.62 10.35 38.66
N PRO A 157 -26.23 11.49 38.05
CA PRO A 157 -27.01 12.11 37.01
C PRO A 157 -26.94 11.30 35.71
N THR A 158 -28.08 11.37 35.05
CA THR A 158 -28.50 10.91 33.73
C THR A 158 -27.59 11.38 32.58
N SER A 159 -27.51 10.52 31.57
CA SER A 159 -27.29 10.81 30.14
C SER A 159 -26.26 11.89 29.79
N THR A 160 -25.06 11.45 29.41
CA THR A 160 -24.17 12.22 28.55
C THR A 160 -24.89 12.60 27.25
N PRO A 161 -24.84 13.87 26.81
CA PRO A 161 -25.42 14.28 25.54
C PRO A 161 -24.62 13.68 24.37
N ARG A 162 -25.36 13.27 23.34
CA ARG A 162 -24.87 12.83 22.03
C ARG A 162 -23.92 13.92 21.48
N PRO A 163 -22.71 13.59 21.00
CA PRO A 163 -21.87 14.60 20.35
C PRO A 163 -22.59 15.07 19.09
N SER A 164 -22.94 16.35 19.04
CA SER A 164 -23.39 17.00 17.81
C SER A 164 -22.22 17.00 16.83
N VAL A 165 -22.28 16.12 15.84
CA VAL A 165 -21.32 16.13 14.73
C VAL A 165 -21.41 17.51 14.10
N SER A 166 -20.30 18.26 14.12
CA SER A 166 -20.25 19.62 13.61
C SER A 166 -20.57 19.60 12.10
N PRO A 167 -21.52 20.42 11.60
CA PRO A 167 -21.96 20.39 10.20
C PRO A 167 -20.86 20.70 9.18
N ASN A 168 -19.69 21.19 9.62
CA ASN A 168 -18.56 21.50 8.75
C ASN A 168 -17.88 20.28 8.11
N LEU A 169 -18.05 19.06 8.65
CA LEU A 169 -17.37 17.88 8.10
C LEU A 169 -18.05 17.35 6.82
N LEU A 170 -19.38 17.50 6.73
CA LEU A 170 -20.17 17.17 5.53
C LEU A 170 -19.87 18.12 4.37
N ALA A 171 -19.74 19.42 4.65
CA ALA A 171 -19.49 20.44 3.62
C ALA A 171 -18.11 20.31 2.94
N LEU A 172 -17.12 19.70 3.59
CA LEU A 172 -15.78 19.53 3.02
C LEU A 172 -15.69 18.38 2.01
N ILE A 173 -16.48 17.32 2.19
CA ILE A 173 -16.41 16.13 1.35
C ILE A 173 -17.14 16.35 0.03
N ASP A 174 -18.24 17.10 0.06
CA ASP A 174 -19.10 17.34 -1.11
C ASP A 174 -18.46 18.27 -2.16
N ARG A 175 -17.43 19.05 -1.79
CA ARG A 175 -16.69 19.90 -2.74
C ARG A 175 -15.63 19.15 -3.58
N THR A 176 -15.33 17.90 -3.26
CA THR A 176 -14.29 17.12 -3.97
C THR A 176 -14.83 16.19 -5.05
N SER A 177 -16.16 16.15 -5.25
CA SER A 177 -16.87 15.27 -6.18
C SER A 177 -17.22 15.92 -7.53
N GLN A 178 -16.93 17.21 -7.75
CA GLN A 178 -17.17 17.81 -9.06
C GLN A 178 -15.99 17.54 -10.02
N PRO A 179 -16.18 16.76 -11.10
CA PRO A 179 -15.21 16.67 -12.16
C PRO A 179 -15.21 17.99 -12.94
N ASN A 180 -14.15 18.76 -12.80
CA ASN A 180 -13.92 19.95 -13.61
C ASN A 180 -13.50 19.49 -15.02
N ILE A 181 -14.49 19.03 -15.81
CA ILE A 181 -14.31 18.67 -17.21
C ILE A 181 -14.24 19.99 -17.98
N VAL A 182 -13.03 20.51 -18.14
CA VAL A 182 -12.78 21.58 -19.12
C VAL A 182 -12.77 20.90 -20.50
N PRO A 183 -13.66 21.27 -21.44
CA PRO A 183 -13.59 20.73 -22.79
C PRO A 183 -12.42 21.40 -23.53
N THR A 184 -11.30 20.70 -23.63
CA THR A 184 -10.18 21.09 -24.51
C THR A 184 -10.59 20.82 -25.96
N THR A 185 -11.15 21.82 -26.63
CA THR A 185 -11.31 21.81 -28.08
C THR A 185 -9.93 21.94 -28.75
N SER A 186 -9.27 20.81 -29.02
CA SER A 186 -8.13 20.79 -29.95
C SER A 186 -8.67 20.61 -31.38
N ARG A 187 -8.74 21.73 -32.11
CA ARG A 187 -8.88 21.73 -33.58
C ARG A 187 -7.55 21.26 -34.17
N LEU A 188 -7.53 20.07 -34.74
CA LEU A 188 -6.49 19.65 -35.67
C LEU A 188 -6.80 20.24 -37.06
N PRO A 189 -5.87 20.94 -37.72
CA PRO A 189 -6.02 21.28 -39.13
C PRO A 189 -5.68 20.06 -40.00
N LEU A 190 -6.66 19.58 -40.76
CA LEU A 190 -6.45 18.68 -41.90
C LEU A 190 -5.68 19.44 -42.98
N ARG A 191 -4.36 19.26 -43.05
CA ARG A 191 -3.56 19.61 -44.24
C ARG A 191 -3.51 18.40 -45.15
N GLY A 192 -4.22 18.49 -46.27
CA GLY A 192 -4.24 17.48 -47.33
C GLY A 192 -2.90 17.37 -48.08
N PRO A 193 -2.71 16.28 -48.84
CA PRO A 193 -1.53 16.09 -49.67
C PRO A 193 -1.57 17.02 -50.89
N SER A 194 -0.57 17.89 -51.01
CA SER A 194 -0.32 18.67 -52.23
C SER A 194 0.40 17.77 -53.23
N ALA A 195 -0.34 17.28 -54.21
CA ALA A 195 0.22 16.72 -55.42
C ALA A 195 0.66 17.86 -56.34
N HIS A 196 1.96 17.98 -56.59
CA HIS A 196 2.48 18.68 -57.77
C HIS A 196 3.20 17.67 -58.65
N VAL A 197 2.51 17.32 -59.72
CA VAL A 197 3.00 16.64 -60.93
C VAL A 197 3.21 17.72 -61.99
N SER A 198 4.18 17.49 -62.87
CA SER A 198 4.47 18.21 -64.14
C SER A 198 5.12 19.60 -64.00
N ALA A 199 6.07 20.01 -64.84
CA ALA A 199 6.76 19.40 -65.99
C ALA A 199 7.87 20.36 -66.44
N ALA A 200 8.70 19.86 -67.36
CA ALA A 200 9.33 20.58 -68.48
C ALA A 200 10.84 20.88 -68.43
N LEU A 201 11.47 20.32 -69.47
CA LEU A 201 12.71 20.68 -70.19
C LEU A 201 14.05 20.26 -69.60
#